data_AF-A0A0G0MI92-F1
#
_entry.id   AF-A0A0G0MI92-F1
#
_cell.length_a   1.000
_cell.length_b   1.000
_cell.length_c   1.000
_cell.angle_alpha   90.00
_cell.angle_beta   90.00
_cell.angle_gamma   90.00
#
_symmetry.space_group_name_H-M   'P 1'
#
loop_
_entity.id
_entity.type
_entity.pdbx_description
1 polymer ?
#
loop_
_entity_poly.entity_id
_entity_poly.type
_entity_poly.pdbx_seq_one_letter_code
_entity_poly.pdbx_strand_id
1 'polypeptide(L)'
;MAGNLKLTGHIEITARKMLRDVCRILDENNIPYTLEGGTLLGIIRENRLLPWDNDMDLTITDDNLDKLIKIRYKFWLAGYRTRIRRSKKDMPHFPKGSVRLVKIQTRFLLLKGYSLLDIFVKKKVEDKYFWTVGIKQPVLKSAPSHFYDDLIKHEFDGYKYSVPEKYEDYLAYRYGDWKTPVKEYDFKKDDKAIVNKTDGDIK
;
A
#
# COMPACT_ATOMS: atom_id res chain seq x y z
N MET A 1 9.64 -9.39 8.28
CA MET A 1 9.18 -10.63 7.65
C MET A 1 7.73 -10.39 7.30
N ALA A 2 7.34 -10.66 6.05
CA ALA A 2 5.92 -10.84 5.73
C ALA A 2 5.37 -11.91 6.69
N GLY A 3 4.15 -11.75 7.18
CA GLY A 3 3.57 -12.81 8.01
C GLY A 3 3.51 -14.10 7.22
N ASN A 4 3.66 -15.26 7.88
CA ASN A 4 3.40 -16.56 7.23
C ASN A 4 1.89 -16.81 7.03
N LEU A 5 1.05 -15.83 7.35
CA LEU A 5 -0.40 -15.94 7.30
C LEU A 5 -0.87 -15.46 5.94
N LYS A 6 -1.56 -16.36 5.25
CA LYS A 6 -2.21 -16.12 3.98
C LYS A 6 -3.60 -15.51 4.20
N LEU A 7 -4.06 -14.72 3.24
CA LEU A 7 -5.41 -14.13 3.25
C LEU A 7 -6.47 -15.20 2.93
N THR A 8 -6.60 -16.19 3.81
CA THR A 8 -7.58 -17.28 3.71
C THR A 8 -8.36 -17.44 5.02
N GLY A 9 -9.56 -18.00 4.93
CA GLY A 9 -10.37 -18.34 6.11
C GLY A 9 -10.63 -17.15 7.03
N HIS A 10 -10.35 -17.30 8.32
CA HIS A 10 -10.59 -16.25 9.31
C HIS A 10 -9.65 -15.03 9.14
N ILE A 11 -8.47 -15.22 8.54
CA ILE A 11 -7.54 -14.13 8.26
C ILE A 11 -8.10 -13.22 7.18
N GLU A 12 -8.69 -13.80 6.13
CA GLU A 12 -9.35 -13.04 5.06
C GLU A 12 -10.50 -12.20 5.61
N ILE A 13 -11.38 -12.79 6.45
CA ILE A 13 -12.49 -12.07 7.09
C ILE A 13 -11.96 -10.89 7.92
N THR A 14 -10.89 -11.13 8.69
CA THR A 14 -10.24 -10.09 9.50
C THR A 14 -9.61 -9.00 8.63
N ALA A 15 -9.01 -9.38 7.50
CA ALA A 15 -8.41 -8.47 6.53
C ALA A 15 -9.48 -7.58 5.87
N ARG A 16 -10.57 -8.15 5.35
CA ARG A 16 -11.69 -7.38 4.75
C ARG A 16 -12.27 -6.37 5.75
N LYS A 17 -12.50 -6.79 7.00
CA LYS A 17 -12.94 -5.89 8.07
C LYS A 17 -11.92 -4.77 8.31
N MET A 18 -10.62 -5.10 8.44
CA MET A 18 -9.57 -4.11 8.65
C MET A 18 -9.46 -3.12 7.49
N LEU A 19 -9.55 -3.59 6.24
CA LEU A 19 -9.52 -2.75 5.05
C LEU A 19 -10.65 -1.72 5.08
N ARG A 20 -11.88 -2.19 5.33
CA ARG A 20 -13.07 -1.32 5.45
C ARG A 20 -12.91 -0.30 6.57
N ASP A 21 -12.53 -0.73 7.78
CA ASP A 21 -12.40 0.18 8.93
C ASP A 21 -11.29 1.22 8.74
N VAL A 22 -10.13 0.80 8.23
CA VAL A 22 -9.01 1.72 7.96
C VAL A 22 -9.41 2.74 6.90
N CYS A 23 -9.96 2.28 5.78
CA CYS A 23 -10.38 3.15 4.68
C CYS A 23 -11.46 4.15 5.12
N ARG A 24 -12.46 3.69 5.87
CA ARG A 24 -13.49 4.56 6.45
C ARG A 24 -12.91 5.62 7.36
N ILE A 25 -11.96 5.27 8.22
CA ILE A 25 -11.26 6.25 9.07
C ILE A 25 -10.49 7.26 8.20
N LEU A 26 -9.86 6.84 7.10
CA LEU A 26 -9.16 7.77 6.20
C LEU A 26 -10.14 8.73 5.52
N ASP A 27 -11.25 8.20 4.98
CA ASP A 27 -12.32 8.98 4.34
C ASP A 27 -12.93 10.01 5.31
N GLU A 28 -13.32 9.58 6.53
CA GLU A 28 -13.88 10.46 7.58
C GLU A 28 -12.93 11.57 8.04
N ASN A 29 -11.64 11.47 7.72
CA ASN A 29 -10.62 12.45 8.09
C ASN A 29 -10.03 13.19 6.88
N ASN A 30 -10.64 13.06 5.70
CA ASN A 30 -10.21 13.70 4.46
C ASN A 30 -8.72 13.43 4.18
N ILE A 31 -8.31 12.17 4.31
CA ILE A 31 -6.97 11.70 3.95
C ILE A 31 -7.10 10.90 2.66
N PRO A 32 -6.76 11.49 1.49
CA PRO A 32 -6.74 10.76 0.24
C PRO A 32 -5.82 9.55 0.35
N TYR A 33 -6.33 8.42 -0.12
CA TYR A 33 -5.59 7.18 -0.21
C TYR A 33 -5.95 6.48 -1.51
N THR A 34 -5.18 5.47 -1.91
CA THR A 34 -5.56 4.55 -2.99
C THR A 34 -5.23 3.12 -2.59
N LEU A 35 -6.04 2.16 -3.05
CA LEU A 35 -5.64 0.76 -3.04
C LEU A 35 -4.39 0.59 -3.92
N GLU A 36 -3.49 -0.32 -3.52
CA GLU A 36 -2.26 -0.56 -4.26
C GLU A 36 -1.92 -2.05 -4.34
N GLY A 37 -0.99 -2.40 -5.23
CA GLY A 37 -0.31 -3.68 -5.22
C GLY A 37 -1.25 -4.85 -5.50
N GLY A 38 -1.02 -5.95 -4.79
CA GLY A 38 -1.86 -7.14 -4.86
C GLY A 38 -3.31 -6.89 -4.42
N THR A 39 -3.54 -5.88 -3.57
CA THR A 39 -4.90 -5.51 -3.11
C THR A 39 -5.71 -4.91 -4.25
N LEU A 40 -5.18 -3.90 -4.95
CA LEU A 40 -5.84 -3.34 -6.12
C LEU A 40 -6.01 -4.39 -7.21
N LEU A 41 -4.94 -5.16 -7.50
CA LEU A 41 -4.97 -6.20 -8.53
C LEU A 41 -6.05 -7.24 -8.26
N GLY A 42 -6.12 -7.79 -7.04
CA GLY A 42 -7.11 -8.80 -6.68
C GLY A 42 -8.54 -8.28 -6.75
N ILE A 43 -8.77 -7.06 -6.25
CA ILE A 43 -10.10 -6.45 -6.27
C ILE A 43 -10.56 -6.19 -7.70
N ILE A 44 -9.71 -5.62 -8.56
CA ILE A 44 -10.09 -5.31 -9.94
C ILE A 44 -10.20 -6.57 -10.79
N ARG A 45 -9.27 -7.52 -10.68
CA ARG A 45 -9.20 -8.70 -11.56
C ARG A 45 -10.16 -9.80 -11.15
N GLU A 46 -10.29 -10.04 -9.85
CA GLU A 46 -10.94 -11.25 -9.32
C GLU A 46 -12.02 -10.94 -8.29
N ASN A 47 -12.33 -9.66 -8.06
CA ASN A 47 -13.31 -9.20 -7.07
C ASN A 47 -13.10 -9.84 -5.68
N ARG A 48 -11.84 -9.96 -5.26
CA ARG A 48 -11.44 -10.58 -3.98
C ARG A 48 -10.06 -10.14 -3.54
N LEU A 49 -9.72 -10.38 -2.27
CA LEU A 49 -8.32 -10.32 -1.83
C LEU A 49 -7.60 -11.58 -2.31
N LEU A 50 -6.36 -11.43 -2.78
CA LEU A 50 -5.60 -12.57 -3.31
C LEU A 50 -5.22 -13.54 -2.16
N PRO A 51 -5.62 -14.82 -2.19
CA PRO A 51 -5.40 -15.74 -1.08
C PRO A 51 -3.93 -16.04 -0.80
N TRP A 52 -3.07 -15.86 -1.81
CA TRP A 52 -1.64 -16.08 -1.69
C TRP A 52 -0.88 -14.87 -1.13
N ASP A 53 -1.54 -13.72 -0.99
CA ASP A 53 -0.95 -12.55 -0.33
C ASP A 53 -0.98 -12.70 1.20
N ASN A 54 -0.17 -11.89 1.89
CA ASN A 54 -0.07 -11.92 3.36
C ASN A 54 -0.55 -10.62 4.03
N ASP A 55 -0.77 -9.58 3.22
CA ASP A 55 -1.12 -8.23 3.62
C ASP A 55 -1.92 -7.54 2.52
N MET A 56 -2.51 -6.41 2.89
CA MET A 56 -3.19 -5.50 1.99
C MET A 56 -2.41 -4.19 1.92
N ASP A 57 -2.38 -3.58 0.76
CA ASP A 57 -1.56 -2.40 0.49
C ASP A 57 -2.45 -1.20 0.16
N LEU A 58 -2.25 -0.13 0.91
CA LEU A 58 -2.77 1.21 0.63
C LEU A 58 -1.60 2.15 0.39
N THR A 59 -1.88 3.26 -0.29
CA THR A 59 -0.95 4.38 -0.41
C THR A 59 -1.60 5.67 0.03
N ILE A 60 -0.80 6.50 0.71
CA ILE A 60 -1.05 7.93 0.85
C ILE A 60 0.14 8.71 0.26
N THR A 61 -0.11 9.95 -0.11
CA THR A 61 0.93 10.91 -0.50
C THR A 61 1.58 11.53 0.74
N ASP A 62 2.83 12.00 0.60
CA ASP A 62 3.64 12.48 1.71
C ASP A 62 3.12 13.76 2.36
N ASP A 63 2.44 14.62 1.60
CA ASP A 63 1.72 15.79 2.12
C ASP A 63 0.58 15.41 3.09
N ASN A 64 0.07 14.18 3.01
CA ASN A 64 -0.97 13.68 3.92
C ASN A 64 -0.41 12.87 5.10
N LEU A 65 0.91 12.69 5.18
CA LEU A 65 1.54 11.93 6.26
C LEU A 65 1.25 12.53 7.64
N ASP A 66 1.36 13.85 7.79
CA ASP A 66 1.14 14.50 9.09
C ASP A 66 -0.30 14.35 9.57
N LYS A 67 -1.28 14.40 8.66
CA LYS A 67 -2.68 14.11 8.97
C LYS A 67 -2.83 12.66 9.44
N LEU A 68 -2.23 11.70 8.72
CA LEU A 68 -2.27 10.29 9.10
C LEU A 68 -1.68 10.07 10.51
N ILE A 69 -0.53 10.68 10.81
CA ILE A 69 0.10 10.58 12.13
C ILE A 69 -0.80 11.14 13.23
N LYS A 70 -1.43 12.30 13.00
CA LYS A 70 -2.34 12.94 13.96
C LYS A 70 -3.56 12.08 14.27
N ILE A 71 -4.11 11.35 13.30
CA ILE A 71 -5.30 10.50 13.50
C ILE A 71 -4.98 9.08 14.00
N ARG A 72 -3.73 8.75 14.30
CA ARG A 72 -3.33 7.38 14.71
C ARG A 72 -4.10 6.84 15.90
N TYR A 73 -4.58 7.71 16.78
CA TYR A 73 -5.42 7.33 17.92
C TYR A 73 -6.78 6.79 17.50
N LYS A 74 -7.34 7.20 16.35
CA LYS A 74 -8.61 6.68 15.81
C LYS A 74 -8.48 5.20 15.43
N PHE A 75 -7.36 4.81 14.82
CA PHE A 75 -7.06 3.39 14.60
C PHE A 75 -6.95 2.63 15.92
N TRP A 76 -6.36 3.24 16.94
CA TRP A 76 -6.28 2.65 18.29
C TRP A 76 -7.67 2.45 18.92
N LEU A 77 -8.58 3.41 18.78
CA LEU A 77 -9.96 3.29 19.24
C LEU A 77 -10.72 2.19 18.48
N ALA A 78 -10.46 2.04 17.18
CA ALA A 78 -11.01 0.98 16.35
C ALA A 78 -10.39 -0.42 16.58
N GLY A 79 -9.51 -0.58 17.57
CA GLY A 79 -8.91 -1.87 17.91
C GLY A 79 -7.67 -2.24 17.09
N TYR A 80 -7.00 -1.25 16.48
CA TYR A 80 -5.80 -1.45 15.68
C TYR A 80 -4.56 -0.79 16.31
N ARG A 81 -3.42 -1.44 16.18
CA ARG A 81 -2.11 -0.87 16.54
C ARG A 81 -1.40 -0.42 15.27
N THR A 82 -0.82 0.78 15.31
CA THR A 82 -0.02 1.33 14.20
C THR A 82 1.47 1.26 14.50
N ARG A 83 2.27 0.88 13.50
CA ARG A 83 3.74 0.82 13.57
C ARG A 83 4.35 1.61 12.41
N ILE A 84 5.00 2.72 12.72
CA ILE A 84 5.72 3.53 11.74
C ILE A 84 7.03 2.82 11.38
N ARG A 85 7.31 2.70 10.08
CA ARG A 85 8.58 2.19 9.57
C ARG A 85 9.30 3.30 8.83
N ARG A 86 10.60 3.40 9.12
CA ARG A 86 11.49 4.43 8.59
C ARG A 86 12.58 3.83 7.72
N SER A 87 13.10 4.60 6.76
CA SER A 87 14.26 4.25 5.95
C SER A 87 15.46 3.93 6.83
N LYS A 88 16.09 2.77 6.60
CA LYS A 88 17.32 2.37 7.33
C LYS A 88 18.62 2.81 6.64
N LYS A 89 18.53 3.16 5.36
CA LYS A 89 19.61 3.59 4.49
C LYS A 89 19.13 4.79 3.70
N ASP A 90 20.05 5.63 3.29
CA ASP A 90 19.77 6.69 2.33
C ASP A 90 19.42 6.08 0.98
N MET A 91 18.35 6.60 0.40
CA MET A 91 17.86 6.28 -0.93
C MET A 91 17.47 7.60 -1.60
N PRO A 92 17.47 7.70 -2.94
CA PRO A 92 17.01 8.90 -3.64
C PRO A 92 15.64 9.33 -3.11
N HIS A 93 15.51 10.62 -2.78
CA HIS A 93 14.34 11.26 -2.14
C HIS A 93 13.94 10.77 -0.73
N PHE A 94 14.56 9.70 -0.23
CA PHE A 94 14.27 9.07 1.06
C PHE A 94 15.55 8.96 1.91
N PRO A 95 16.01 10.06 2.54
CA PRO A 95 17.12 10.01 3.48
C PRO A 95 16.82 9.06 4.65
N LYS A 96 17.86 8.54 5.28
CA LYS A 96 17.77 7.67 6.46
C LYS A 96 16.87 8.32 7.52
N GLY A 97 15.91 7.56 8.04
CA GLY A 97 14.93 8.05 9.00
C GLY A 97 13.61 8.55 8.40
N SER A 98 13.50 8.76 7.09
CA SER A 98 12.23 9.12 6.43
C SER A 98 11.15 8.08 6.70
N VAL A 99 9.89 8.50 6.94
CA VAL A 99 8.77 7.54 7.04
C VAL A 99 8.52 6.94 5.67
N ARG A 100 8.38 5.62 5.62
CA ARG A 100 8.14 4.88 4.37
C ARG A 100 6.79 4.19 4.33
N LEU A 101 6.37 3.65 5.47
CA LEU A 101 5.10 2.97 5.60
C LEU A 101 4.62 2.97 7.05
N VAL A 102 3.31 2.87 7.22
CA VAL A 102 2.64 2.67 8.51
C VAL A 102 1.95 1.30 8.44
N LYS A 103 2.42 0.34 9.25
CA LYS A 103 1.74 -0.96 9.37
C LYS A 103 0.57 -0.85 10.32
N ILE A 104 -0.57 -1.40 9.93
CA ILE A 104 -1.76 -1.57 10.76
C ILE A 104 -1.82 -3.04 11.20
N GLN A 105 -2.02 -3.24 12.49
CA GLN A 105 -2.04 -4.55 13.12
C GLN A 105 -3.31 -4.70 13.95
N THR A 106 -3.92 -5.88 13.99
CA THR A 106 -4.98 -6.14 14.97
C THR A 106 -4.42 -5.97 16.39
N ARG A 107 -5.24 -5.52 17.32
CA ARG A 107 -4.88 -5.42 18.73
C ARG A 107 -5.76 -6.37 19.55
N PHE A 108 -5.14 -7.43 20.03
CA PHE A 108 -5.69 -8.28 21.10
C PHE A 108 -4.87 -8.05 22.36
N LEU A 109 -5.51 -7.96 23.53
CA LEU A 109 -4.90 -7.54 24.79
C LEU A 109 -3.51 -8.18 25.03
N LEU A 110 -3.46 -9.52 25.04
CA LEU A 110 -2.27 -10.31 25.37
C LEU A 110 -1.72 -11.12 24.19
N LEU A 111 -2.44 -11.19 23.07
CA LEU A 111 -2.07 -11.99 21.92
C LEU A 111 -1.37 -11.16 20.85
N LYS A 112 -0.43 -11.79 20.14
CA LYS A 112 0.23 -11.20 18.99
C LYS A 112 -0.79 -10.99 17.86
N GLY A 113 -1.10 -9.73 17.59
CA GLY A 113 -1.99 -9.36 16.49
C GLY A 113 -1.42 -9.66 15.11
N TYR A 114 -2.31 -9.72 14.13
CA TYR A 114 -2.01 -9.91 12.72
C TYR A 114 -1.62 -8.57 12.10
N SER A 115 -0.52 -8.53 11.35
CA SER A 115 -0.13 -7.37 10.55
C SER A 115 -0.66 -7.59 9.14
N LEU A 116 -1.81 -7.00 8.83
CA LEU A 116 -2.55 -7.31 7.59
C LEU A 116 -2.69 -6.13 6.65
N LEU A 117 -2.29 -4.92 7.03
CA LEU A 117 -2.38 -3.77 6.15
C LEU A 117 -1.14 -2.89 6.27
N ASP A 118 -0.55 -2.54 5.13
CA ASP A 118 0.55 -1.59 4.99
C ASP A 118 0.04 -0.33 4.28
N ILE A 119 0.22 0.84 4.90
CA ILE A 119 -0.02 2.13 4.26
C ILE A 119 1.35 2.67 3.83
N PHE A 120 1.66 2.62 2.53
CA PHE A 120 2.86 3.22 1.96
C PHE A 120 2.74 4.74 1.89
N VAL A 121 3.87 5.42 2.09
CA VAL A 121 3.98 6.86 1.91
C VAL A 121 4.79 7.10 0.65
N LYS A 122 4.15 7.74 -0.33
CA LYS A 122 4.81 8.11 -1.59
C LYS A 122 5.16 9.59 -1.60
N LYS A 123 6.36 9.89 -2.08
CA LYS A 123 6.86 11.24 -2.17
C LYS A 123 6.71 11.77 -3.57
N LYS A 124 6.03 12.91 -3.74
CA LYS A 124 5.95 13.59 -5.03
C LYS A 124 7.28 14.28 -5.34
N VAL A 125 7.80 14.05 -6.54
CA VAL A 125 8.95 14.77 -7.09
C VAL A 125 8.60 15.03 -8.55
N GLU A 126 8.44 16.31 -8.89
CA GLU A 126 7.95 16.74 -10.21
C GLU A 126 6.63 16.04 -10.59
N ASP A 127 6.60 15.33 -11.71
CA ASP A 127 5.45 14.63 -12.28
C ASP A 127 5.42 13.13 -11.90
N LYS A 128 6.19 12.71 -10.89
CA LYS A 128 6.27 11.32 -10.43
C LYS A 128 6.09 11.21 -8.92
N TYR A 129 5.61 10.03 -8.50
CA TYR A 129 5.65 9.59 -7.11
C TYR A 129 6.68 8.50 -6.92
N PHE A 130 7.52 8.66 -5.91
CA PHE A 130 8.56 7.71 -5.54
C PHE A 130 8.20 7.00 -4.23
N TRP A 131 8.60 5.74 -4.11
CA TRP A 131 8.52 4.99 -2.86
C TRP A 131 9.59 3.91 -2.80
N THR A 132 9.82 3.38 -1.60
CA THR A 132 10.84 2.34 -1.42
C THR A 132 10.22 1.09 -0.82
N VAL A 133 10.60 -0.07 -1.36
CA VAL A 133 10.18 -1.39 -0.87
C VAL A 133 11.39 -2.17 -0.35
N GLY A 134 11.18 -3.05 0.64
CA GLY A 134 12.28 -3.83 1.25
C GLY A 134 13.14 -3.06 2.28
N ILE A 135 13.66 -3.79 3.26
CA ILE A 135 14.42 -3.21 4.40
C ILE A 135 15.94 -3.41 4.26
N LYS A 136 16.40 -4.66 4.07
CA LYS A 136 17.84 -4.99 4.01
C LYS A 136 18.49 -4.49 2.70
N GLN A 137 17.81 -4.79 1.60
CA GLN A 137 18.11 -4.35 0.25
C GLN A 137 16.87 -3.59 -0.24
N PRO A 138 16.80 -2.27 0.03
CA PRO A 138 15.69 -1.45 -0.44
C PRO A 138 15.79 -1.26 -1.95
N VAL A 139 14.63 -1.27 -2.61
CA VAL A 139 14.47 -0.95 -4.04
C VAL A 139 13.65 0.33 -4.13
N LEU A 140 14.08 1.24 -5.01
CA LEU A 140 13.33 2.45 -5.35
C LEU A 140 12.35 2.14 -6.47
N LYS A 141 11.13 2.64 -6.32
CA LYS A 141 10.10 2.57 -7.34
C LYS A 141 9.57 3.96 -7.64
N SER A 142 9.09 4.15 -8.87
CA SER A 142 8.43 5.37 -9.30
C SER A 142 7.22 5.07 -10.17
N ALA A 143 6.31 6.03 -10.29
CA ALA A 143 5.21 5.99 -11.23
C ALA A 143 4.74 7.43 -11.53
N PRO A 144 4.22 7.71 -12.73
CA PRO A 144 3.62 9.01 -13.08
C PRO A 144 2.57 9.49 -12.05
N SER A 145 2.49 10.80 -11.83
CA SER A 145 1.70 11.37 -10.73
C SER A 145 0.19 11.24 -10.93
N HIS A 146 -0.28 11.27 -12.18
CA HIS A 146 -1.70 11.13 -12.51
C HIS A 146 -2.34 9.83 -12.01
N PHE A 147 -1.55 8.79 -11.71
CA PHE A 147 -2.06 7.57 -11.06
C PHE A 147 -2.45 7.75 -9.59
N TYR A 148 -2.07 8.86 -8.96
CA TYR A 148 -2.36 9.16 -7.56
C TYR A 148 -3.05 10.49 -7.37
N ASP A 149 -2.91 11.42 -8.33
CA ASP A 149 -3.57 12.72 -8.33
C ASP A 149 -5.08 12.57 -8.65
N ASP A 150 -5.44 11.67 -9.57
CA ASP A 150 -6.82 11.44 -10.01
C ASP A 150 -7.35 10.09 -9.49
N LEU A 151 -8.31 10.16 -8.57
CA LEU A 151 -8.85 9.00 -7.87
C LEU A 151 -10.35 8.89 -8.04
N ILE A 152 -10.84 7.67 -8.24
CA ILE A 152 -12.27 7.35 -8.27
C ILE A 152 -12.63 6.37 -7.16
N LYS A 153 -13.94 6.21 -6.94
CA LYS A 153 -14.47 5.23 -5.99
C LYS A 153 -14.90 3.96 -6.71
N HIS A 154 -14.35 2.82 -6.30
CA HIS A 154 -14.71 1.48 -6.78
C HIS A 154 -15.36 0.67 -5.67
N GLU A 155 -16.47 -0.01 -5.97
CA GLU A 155 -17.22 -0.80 -4.99
C GLU A 155 -16.63 -2.20 -4.83
N PHE A 156 -16.36 -2.60 -3.59
CA PHE A 156 -15.98 -3.96 -3.23
C PHE A 156 -16.57 -4.28 -1.85
N ASP A 157 -17.18 -5.45 -1.69
CA ASP A 157 -17.75 -5.89 -0.41
C ASP A 157 -18.71 -4.87 0.25
N GLY A 158 -19.48 -4.11 -0.54
CA GLY A 158 -20.40 -3.09 -0.02
C GLY A 158 -19.72 -1.86 0.58
N TYR A 159 -18.45 -1.61 0.25
CA TYR A 159 -17.75 -0.36 0.56
C TYR A 159 -17.12 0.23 -0.71
N LYS A 160 -17.06 1.55 -0.79
CA LYS A 160 -16.51 2.28 -1.94
C LYS A 160 -15.08 2.72 -1.64
N TYR A 161 -14.11 2.01 -2.20
CA TYR A 161 -12.68 2.25 -2.00
C TYR A 161 -12.13 3.21 -3.03
N SER A 162 -11.16 4.03 -2.62
CA SER A 162 -10.42 4.88 -3.53
C SER A 162 -9.40 4.08 -4.35
N VAL A 163 -9.40 4.24 -5.67
CA VAL A 163 -8.49 3.59 -6.63
C VAL A 163 -8.03 4.63 -7.67
N PRO A 164 -6.92 4.40 -8.41
CA PRO A 164 -6.54 5.29 -9.50
C PRO A 164 -7.68 5.37 -10.52
N GLU A 165 -7.99 6.56 -11.04
CA GLU A 165 -8.99 6.71 -12.11
C GLU A 165 -8.65 5.80 -13.30
N LYS A 166 -7.38 5.80 -13.70
CA LYS A 166 -6.83 4.94 -14.75
C LYS A 166 -6.21 3.66 -14.17
N TYR A 167 -6.97 2.93 -13.36
CA TYR A 167 -6.46 1.71 -12.71
C TYR A 167 -5.99 0.64 -13.70
N GLU A 168 -6.58 0.53 -14.89
CA GLU A 168 -6.13 -0.43 -15.92
C GLU A 168 -4.72 -0.09 -16.43
N ASP A 169 -4.49 1.19 -16.76
CA ASP A 169 -3.19 1.70 -17.19
C ASP A 169 -2.15 1.58 -16.06
N TYR A 170 -2.57 1.84 -14.83
CA TYR A 170 -1.73 1.67 -13.65
C TYR A 170 -1.30 0.21 -13.45
N LEU A 171 -2.24 -0.74 -13.54
CA LEU A 171 -1.93 -2.16 -13.41
C LEU A 171 -1.07 -2.65 -14.59
N ALA A 172 -1.30 -2.16 -15.81
CA ALA A 172 -0.45 -2.45 -16.96
C ALA A 172 0.96 -1.87 -16.80
N TYR A 173 1.08 -0.66 -16.27
CA TYR A 173 2.35 -0.03 -15.93
C TYR A 173 3.13 -0.85 -14.91
N ARG A 174 2.46 -1.38 -13.87
CA ARG A 174 3.10 -2.15 -12.79
C ARG A 174 3.47 -3.58 -13.19
N TYR A 175 2.56 -4.27 -13.88
CA TYR A 175 2.60 -5.73 -14.04
C TYR A 175 2.68 -6.20 -15.51
N GLY A 176 2.50 -5.32 -16.49
CA GLY A 176 2.37 -5.72 -17.91
C GLY A 176 1.02 -6.38 -18.19
N ASP A 177 1.02 -7.63 -18.63
CA ASP A 177 -0.22 -8.41 -18.81
C ASP A 177 -0.79 -8.85 -17.45
N TRP A 178 -1.39 -7.88 -16.75
CA TRP A 178 -1.88 -8.06 -15.38
C TRP A 178 -3.15 -8.92 -15.30
N LYS A 179 -3.86 -9.09 -16.43
CA LYS A 179 -5.10 -9.88 -16.52
C LYS A 179 -4.80 -11.38 -16.45
N THR A 180 -3.59 -11.80 -16.82
CA THR A 180 -3.12 -13.18 -16.67
C THR A 180 -2.40 -13.37 -15.33
N PRO A 181 -2.85 -14.28 -14.44
CA PRO A 181 -2.16 -14.55 -13.19
C PRO A 181 -0.75 -15.11 -13.39
N VAL A 182 0.25 -14.45 -12.80
CA VAL A 182 1.63 -14.94 -12.75
C VAL A 182 1.84 -15.65 -11.41
N LYS A 183 2.23 -16.94 -11.45
CA LYS A 183 2.40 -17.78 -10.25
C LYS A 183 3.61 -17.40 -9.40
N GLU A 184 4.68 -16.99 -10.06
CA GLU A 184 5.94 -16.59 -9.41
C GLU A 184 6.21 -15.13 -9.73
N TYR A 185 5.90 -14.24 -8.78
CA TYR A 185 6.11 -12.80 -8.92
C TYR A 185 6.92 -12.26 -7.75
N ASP A 186 8.11 -11.72 -8.04
CA ASP A 186 8.97 -11.03 -7.09
C ASP A 186 8.82 -9.52 -7.28
N PHE A 187 8.12 -8.87 -6.35
CA PHE A 187 7.90 -7.42 -6.36
C PHE A 187 9.18 -6.57 -6.35
N LYS A 188 10.36 -7.15 -6.10
CA LYS A 188 11.66 -6.45 -6.16
C LYS A 188 12.39 -6.62 -7.49
N LYS A 189 11.90 -7.48 -8.39
CA LYS A 189 12.54 -7.79 -9.66
C LYS A 189 11.60 -7.57 -10.84
N ASP A 190 10.36 -8.03 -10.70
CA ASP A 190 9.42 -8.13 -11.82
C ASP A 190 8.52 -6.90 -11.95
N ASP A 191 8.48 -6.05 -10.90
CA ASP A 191 7.67 -4.85 -10.88
C ASP A 191 8.27 -3.77 -11.77
N LYS A 192 7.54 -3.40 -12.83
CA LYS A 192 7.99 -2.44 -13.83
C LYS A 192 8.11 -1.00 -13.31
N ALA A 193 7.62 -0.71 -12.11
CA ALA A 193 7.86 0.57 -11.44
C ALA A 193 9.27 0.71 -10.85
N ILE A 194 10.11 -0.33 -10.88
CA ILE A 194 11.48 -0.26 -10.33
C ILE A 194 12.32 0.74 -11.11
N VAL A 195 12.92 1.69 -10.40
CA VAL A 195 13.87 2.65 -10.98
C VAL A 195 15.24 1.98 -11.08
N ASN A 196 15.76 1.85 -12.29
CA ASN A 196 17.10 1.31 -12.49
C ASN A 196 18.15 2.43 -12.34
N LYS A 197 19.35 2.07 -11.89
CA LYS A 197 20.44 3.05 -11.65
C LYS A 197 20.86 3.85 -12.90
N THR A 198 20.50 3.38 -14.08
CA THR A 198 20.79 4.02 -15.38
C THR A 198 19.75 5.05 -15.79
N ASP A 199 18.58 5.07 -15.13
CA ASP A 199 17.53 6.02 -15.46
C ASP A 199 17.90 7.36 -14.82
N GLY A 200 17.89 8.44 -15.60
CA GLY A 200 18.20 9.82 -15.15
C GLY A 200 17.28 10.36 -14.06
N ASP A 201 16.36 9.52 -13.57
CA ASP A 201 15.34 9.73 -12.54
C ASP A 201 15.90 9.77 -11.10
N ILE A 202 17.22 9.71 -10.91
CA ILE A 202 17.87 9.64 -9.58
C ILE A 202 18.28 11.02 -9.05
N LYS A 203 18.06 12.11 -9.80
CA LYS A 203 18.49 13.46 -9.42
C LYS A 203 17.72 14.03 -8.22
#